data_AF-A0A285NZ08-F1
#
_entry.id   AF-A0A285NZ08-F1
#
_cell.length_a   1.000
_cell.length_b   1.000
_cell.length_c   1.000
_cell.angle_alpha   90.00
_cell.angle_beta   90.00
_cell.angle_gamma   90.00
#
_symmetry.space_group_name_H-M   'P 1'
#
loop_
_entity.id
_entity.type
_entity.pdbx_description
1 polymer ?
#
loop_
_entity_poly.entity_id
_entity_poly.type
_entity_poly.pdbx_seq_one_letter_code
_entity_poly.pdbx_strand_id
1 'polypeptide(L)'
;MRRTILGVSLLASLTFAEESNTKTTERQIPVVKCSAPVYSIMVMEFDCKANSCQDSYAGNPKLAYIYEVLSGSGGVKGFGKGLSTMLTNALKATNCFKIVDLEQYEKMKKLLAATGQEVKPPKVDYTILGSITALELERSGGALGGGLIPILGAINVKKDIAKLGVDVNVMKPETLEVAFSQSFDASSEKSSWGLFGAGWGGSGAAGGGWSVSKNLSLDMVARDVVVQIANSLAEKLVPDKIVQRPAPPKKEEKQEVQPGS
;
A
#
# COMPACT_ATOMS: atom_id res chain seq x y z
N MET A 1 14.19 -67.40 43.50
CA MET A 1 14.61 -66.33 42.56
C MET A 1 13.46 -66.10 41.61
N ARG A 2 12.98 -64.91 41.27
CA ARG A 2 13.44 -63.53 41.50
C ARG A 2 12.19 -62.65 41.32
N ARG A 3 11.82 -61.88 42.35
CA ARG A 3 10.67 -60.95 42.34
C ARG A 3 11.10 -59.60 41.76
N THR A 4 10.16 -59.01 41.05
CA THR A 4 10.07 -57.72 40.37
C THR A 4 10.55 -56.53 41.20
N ILE A 5 11.28 -55.58 40.58
CA ILE A 5 11.29 -54.16 40.97
C ILE A 5 11.26 -53.28 39.71
N LEU A 6 10.34 -52.32 39.74
CA LEU A 6 10.05 -51.24 38.79
C LEU A 6 11.29 -50.41 38.42
N GLY A 7 11.40 -50.06 37.13
CA GLY A 7 12.20 -48.94 36.64
C GLY A 7 11.35 -48.04 35.75
N VAL A 8 10.85 -46.94 36.31
CA VAL A 8 10.16 -45.86 35.59
C VAL A 8 11.24 -45.07 34.84
N SER A 9 11.25 -45.14 33.51
CA SER A 9 12.11 -44.31 32.67
C SER A 9 11.27 -43.18 32.08
N LEU A 10 11.41 -41.97 32.64
CA LEU A 10 10.95 -40.73 32.02
C LEU A 10 11.72 -40.52 30.70
N LEU A 11 11.09 -40.73 29.55
CA LEU A 11 11.56 -40.15 28.30
C LEU A 11 11.09 -38.69 28.24
N ALA A 12 12.00 -37.77 28.53
CA ALA A 12 11.84 -36.37 28.17
C ALA A 12 12.02 -36.22 26.65
N SER A 13 10.92 -36.15 25.91
CA SER A 13 10.93 -35.77 24.50
C SER A 13 11.23 -34.27 24.41
N LEU A 14 12.50 -33.93 24.12
CA LEU A 14 12.89 -32.61 23.65
C LEU A 14 12.32 -32.44 22.24
N THR A 15 11.14 -31.83 22.15
CA THR A 15 10.64 -31.28 20.89
C THR A 15 11.50 -30.09 20.52
N PHE A 16 12.48 -30.29 19.64
CA PHE A 16 13.10 -29.18 18.93
C PHE A 16 12.02 -28.57 18.04
N ALA A 17 11.56 -27.37 18.40
CA ALA A 17 10.76 -26.57 17.50
C ALA A 17 11.64 -26.25 16.28
N GLU A 18 11.25 -26.75 15.11
CA GLU A 18 11.87 -26.37 13.84
C GLU A 18 11.74 -24.86 13.67
N GLU A 19 12.88 -24.18 13.64
CA GLU A 19 12.99 -22.76 13.37
C GLU A 19 12.54 -22.53 11.92
N SER A 20 11.30 -22.07 11.76
CA SER A 20 10.76 -21.64 10.48
C SER A 20 11.65 -20.50 9.97
N ASN A 21 12.42 -20.80 8.93
CA ASN A 21 13.37 -19.90 8.29
C ASN A 21 12.61 -18.77 7.58
N THR A 22 12.15 -17.80 8.37
CA THR A 22 11.51 -16.59 7.86
C THR A 22 12.61 -15.69 7.30
N LYS A 23 12.86 -15.78 5.98
CA LYS A 23 13.80 -14.88 5.30
C LYS A 23 13.19 -13.49 5.21
N THR A 24 13.68 -12.57 6.04
CA THR A 24 13.36 -11.14 5.95
C THR A 24 14.16 -10.53 4.81
N THR A 25 13.52 -10.27 3.67
CA THR A 25 14.10 -9.48 2.59
C THR A 25 13.57 -8.05 2.66
N GLU A 26 14.46 -7.05 2.64
CA GLU A 26 14.05 -5.65 2.53
C GLU A 26 13.30 -5.43 1.21
N ARG A 27 12.04 -5.00 1.32
CA ARG A 27 11.16 -4.79 0.18
C ARG A 27 11.49 -3.44 -0.46
N GLN A 28 11.93 -3.44 -1.72
CA GLN A 28 12.14 -2.18 -2.44
C GLN A 28 10.83 -1.65 -3.03
N ILE A 29 10.62 -0.34 -2.90
CA ILE A 29 9.51 0.37 -3.51
C ILE A 29 9.97 0.80 -4.91
N PRO A 30 9.23 0.48 -5.99
CA PRO A 30 9.64 0.76 -7.37
C PRO A 30 9.46 2.23 -7.74
N VAL A 31 10.25 3.09 -7.08
CA VAL A 31 10.27 4.54 -7.32
C VAL A 31 11.56 5.00 -7.96
N VAL A 32 11.52 6.13 -8.65
CA VAL A 32 12.73 6.82 -9.13
C VAL A 32 13.63 7.20 -7.96
N LYS A 33 14.94 7.30 -8.20
CA LYS A 33 15.91 7.77 -7.21
C LYS A 33 16.57 9.07 -7.69
N CYS A 34 16.68 10.03 -6.79
CA CYS A 34 17.42 11.26 -7.03
C CYS A 34 18.82 11.26 -6.38
N SER A 35 19.75 11.99 -6.99
CA SER A 35 21.12 12.17 -6.46
C SER A 35 21.14 12.85 -5.09
N ALA A 36 20.20 13.76 -4.85
CA ALA A 36 20.03 14.48 -3.60
C ALA A 36 18.62 15.06 -3.51
N PRO A 37 18.08 15.28 -2.30
CA PRO A 37 16.78 15.89 -2.11
C PRO A 37 16.82 17.40 -2.35
N VAL A 38 15.88 17.92 -3.15
CA VAL A 38 15.87 19.34 -3.58
C VAL A 38 14.90 20.17 -2.76
N TYR A 39 13.63 19.75 -2.72
CA TYR A 39 12.55 20.49 -2.08
C TYR A 39 12.13 19.85 -0.76
N SER A 40 11.75 20.69 0.20
CA SER A 40 11.03 20.26 1.40
C SER A 40 9.55 20.15 1.10
N ILE A 41 8.96 18.97 1.30
CA ILE A 41 7.55 18.72 0.99
C ILE A 41 6.81 18.19 2.22
N MET A 42 5.53 18.51 2.28
CA MET A 42 4.60 18.00 3.27
C MET A 42 3.45 17.29 2.57
N VAL A 43 3.06 16.12 3.07
CA VAL A 43 1.90 15.37 2.57
C VAL A 43 0.79 15.49 3.59
N MET A 44 -0.36 16.03 3.17
CA MET A 44 -1.54 16.09 4.03
C MET A 44 -2.28 14.74 4.00
N GLU A 45 -3.16 14.51 4.98
CA GLU A 45 -4.09 13.37 4.96
C GLU A 45 -4.95 13.44 3.69
N PHE A 46 -5.20 12.29 3.07
CA PHE A 46 -6.01 12.25 1.86
C PHE A 46 -7.48 12.24 2.23
N ASP A 47 -8.23 13.21 1.73
CA ASP A 47 -9.67 13.30 1.96
C ASP A 47 -10.42 12.33 1.06
N CYS A 48 -11.34 11.53 1.62
CA CYS A 48 -12.18 10.67 0.78
C CYS A 48 -13.45 11.39 0.30
N LYS A 49 -13.49 11.69 -1.01
CA LYS A 49 -14.62 12.34 -1.70
C LYS A 49 -15.47 11.37 -2.52
N ALA A 50 -15.01 10.13 -2.73
CA ALA A 50 -15.76 9.09 -3.41
C ALA A 50 -17.13 8.86 -2.75
N ASN A 51 -18.14 8.48 -3.55
CA ASN A 51 -19.49 8.18 -3.04
C ASN A 51 -19.46 7.13 -1.91
N SER A 52 -18.54 6.16 -2.00
CA SER A 52 -18.32 5.15 -0.97
C SER A 52 -17.90 5.69 0.41
N CYS A 53 -17.55 6.97 0.48
CA CYS A 53 -17.14 7.66 1.70
C CYS A 53 -18.17 8.69 2.19
N GLN A 54 -19.15 9.03 1.36
CA GLN A 54 -20.16 10.06 1.64
C GLN A 54 -21.46 9.45 2.19
N ASP A 55 -21.80 8.23 1.77
CA ASP A 55 -23.06 7.60 2.16
C ASP A 55 -22.93 6.85 3.50
N SER A 56 -23.86 7.13 4.42
CA SER A 56 -24.06 6.25 5.58
C SER A 56 -24.52 4.88 5.10
N TYR A 57 -23.98 3.83 5.71
CA TYR A 57 -24.20 2.38 5.50
C TYR A 57 -25.64 1.88 5.20
N ALA A 58 -26.68 2.71 5.29
CA ALA A 58 -28.09 2.33 5.24
C ALA A 58 -28.50 1.59 3.95
N GLY A 59 -28.30 0.27 3.95
CA GLY A 59 -28.90 -0.68 3.01
C GLY A 59 -28.12 -1.00 1.73
N ASN A 60 -26.94 -0.42 1.48
CA ASN A 60 -26.17 -0.72 0.27
C ASN A 60 -25.15 -1.87 0.51
N PRO A 61 -25.38 -3.07 -0.08
CA PRO A 61 -24.51 -4.23 0.15
C PRO A 61 -23.08 -4.04 -0.42
N LYS A 62 -22.89 -3.21 -1.45
CA LYS A 62 -21.57 -2.90 -2.00
C LYS A 62 -20.76 -2.04 -1.02
N LEU A 63 -21.42 -1.09 -0.34
CA LEU A 63 -20.77 -0.28 0.70
C LEU A 63 -20.48 -1.10 1.96
N ALA A 64 -21.39 -2.00 2.35
CA ALA A 64 -21.18 -2.90 3.48
C ALA A 64 -19.85 -3.67 3.37
N TYR A 65 -19.54 -4.20 2.18
CA TYR A 65 -18.30 -4.92 1.93
C TYR A 65 -17.06 -4.03 2.04
N ILE A 66 -17.11 -2.80 1.52
CA ILE A 66 -16.02 -1.82 1.65
C ILE A 66 -15.78 -1.48 3.13
N TYR A 67 -16.85 -1.23 3.90
CA TYR A 67 -16.76 -0.96 5.33
C TYR A 67 -16.17 -2.13 6.12
N GLU A 68 -16.57 -3.37 5.81
CA GLU A 68 -16.00 -4.57 6.43
C GLU A 68 -14.49 -4.65 6.18
N VAL A 69 -14.07 -4.46 4.93
CA VAL A 69 -12.66 -4.52 4.51
C VAL A 69 -11.81 -3.41 5.15
N LEU A 70 -12.40 -2.23 5.41
CA LEU A 70 -11.74 -1.08 6.03
C LEU A 70 -11.92 -1.00 7.56
N SER A 71 -12.69 -1.91 8.15
CA SER A 71 -12.98 -1.90 9.60
C SER A 71 -11.73 -1.93 10.49
N GLY A 72 -10.66 -2.58 10.01
CA GLY A 72 -9.38 -2.66 10.73
C GLY A 72 -8.48 -1.43 10.58
N SER A 73 -8.76 -0.54 9.63
CA SER A 73 -7.93 0.63 9.33
C SER A 73 -8.51 1.94 9.88
N GLY A 74 -9.65 1.91 10.58
CA GLY A 74 -10.38 3.12 10.99
C GLY A 74 -11.39 3.60 9.95
N GLY A 75 -11.85 2.69 9.08
CA GLY A 75 -12.82 2.98 8.02
C GLY A 75 -12.22 3.80 6.87
N VAL A 76 -13.07 4.48 6.12
CA VAL A 76 -12.67 5.27 4.94
C VAL A 76 -11.71 6.41 5.27
N LYS A 77 -11.86 7.03 6.45
CA LYS A 77 -10.93 8.08 6.91
C LYS A 77 -9.55 7.50 7.18
N GLY A 78 -9.50 6.38 7.89
CA GLY A 78 -8.24 5.70 8.16
C GLY A 78 -7.57 5.10 6.92
N PHE A 79 -8.35 4.74 5.89
CA PHE A 79 -7.82 4.42 4.57
C PHE A 79 -7.12 5.62 3.92
N GLY A 80 -7.71 6.82 3.97
CA GLY A 80 -7.07 8.07 3.51
C GLY A 80 -5.76 8.39 4.24
N LYS A 81 -5.74 8.25 5.57
CA LYS A 81 -4.51 8.35 6.37
C LYS A 81 -3.47 7.28 6.03
N GLY A 82 -3.92 6.06 5.78
CA GLY A 82 -3.06 4.97 5.34
C GLY A 82 -2.40 5.28 3.99
N LEU A 83 -3.17 5.83 3.05
CA LEU A 83 -2.69 6.20 1.72
C LEU A 83 -1.70 7.36 1.76
N SER A 84 -1.95 8.40 2.56
CA SER A 84 -0.99 9.50 2.75
C SER A 84 0.32 9.02 3.41
N THR A 85 0.24 8.07 4.34
CA THR A 85 1.41 7.43 4.95
C THR A 85 2.22 6.62 3.94
N MET A 86 1.54 5.82 3.09
CA MET A 86 2.18 5.09 2.00
C MET A 86 2.87 6.05 1.02
N LEU A 87 2.21 7.13 0.62
CA LEU A 87 2.79 8.14 -0.26
C LEU A 87 4.02 8.79 0.37
N THR A 88 3.93 9.16 1.65
CA THR A 88 5.06 9.72 2.40
C THR A 88 6.25 8.76 2.38
N ASN A 89 6.03 7.47 2.61
CA ASN A 89 7.11 6.47 2.58
C ASN A 89 7.68 6.27 1.18
N ALA A 90 6.84 6.27 0.13
CA ALA A 90 7.28 6.19 -1.25
C ALA A 90 8.14 7.40 -1.64
N LEU A 91 7.74 8.60 -1.22
CA LEU A 91 8.51 9.83 -1.43
C LEU A 91 9.82 9.85 -0.64
N LYS A 92 9.86 9.32 0.58
CA LYS A 92 11.14 9.10 1.30
C LYS A 92 12.06 8.18 0.50
N ALA A 93 11.50 7.10 -0.04
CA ALA A 93 12.27 6.15 -0.82
C ALA A 93 12.80 6.72 -2.13
N THR A 94 12.25 7.82 -2.67
CA THR A 94 12.81 8.45 -3.88
C THR A 94 14.12 9.19 -3.61
N ASN A 95 14.38 9.60 -2.36
CA ASN A 95 15.47 10.53 -2.01
C ASN A 95 15.43 11.86 -2.79
N CYS A 96 14.29 12.21 -3.40
CA CYS A 96 14.11 13.43 -4.19
C CYS A 96 13.67 14.62 -3.34
N PHE A 97 13.13 14.36 -2.15
CA PHE A 97 12.49 15.37 -1.30
C PHE A 97 12.90 15.22 0.17
N LYS A 98 12.93 16.35 0.88
CA LYS A 98 13.01 16.37 2.34
C LYS A 98 11.59 16.32 2.88
N ILE A 99 11.21 15.23 3.52
CA ILE A 99 9.86 15.10 4.07
C ILE A 99 9.74 15.86 5.38
N VAL A 100 8.80 16.80 5.41
CA VAL A 100 8.40 17.51 6.62
C VAL A 100 7.19 16.81 7.22
N ASP A 101 7.37 16.29 8.43
CA ASP A 101 6.32 15.66 9.24
C ASP A 101 6.01 16.57 10.44
N LEU A 102 4.85 17.23 10.40
CA LEU A 102 4.44 18.17 11.45
C LEU A 102 4.18 17.47 12.79
N GLU A 103 3.64 16.25 12.78
CA GLU A 103 3.39 15.51 14.02
C GLU A 103 4.72 15.16 14.72
N GLN A 104 5.72 14.74 13.94
CA GLN A 104 7.07 14.50 14.45
C GLN A 104 7.74 15.78 14.94
N TYR A 105 7.62 16.87 14.18
CA TYR A 105 8.15 18.17 14.57
C TYR A 105 7.58 18.66 15.91
N GLU A 106 6.25 18.57 16.12
CA GLU A 106 5.63 18.97 17.38
C GLU A 106 6.08 18.11 18.57
N LYS A 107 6.19 16.80 18.37
CA LYS A 107 6.70 15.87 19.38
C LYS A 107 8.15 16.21 19.74
N MET A 108 9.01 16.41 18.74
CA MET A 108 10.42 16.73 18.97
C MET A 108 10.59 18.11 19.60
N LYS A 109 9.80 19.11 19.19
CA LYS A 109 9.80 20.45 19.80
C LYS A 109 9.51 20.37 21.30
N LYS A 110 8.52 19.58 21.72
CA LYS A 110 8.19 19.38 23.15
C LYS A 110 9.34 18.73 23.92
N LEU A 111 9.96 17.69 23.36
CA LEU A 111 11.10 17.01 23.99
C LEU A 111 12.33 17.91 24.11
N LEU A 112 12.65 18.65 23.05
CA LEU A 112 13.85 19.49 22.99
C LEU A 112 13.69 20.74 23.86
N ALA A 113 12.47 21.29 23.95
CA ALA A 113 12.15 22.34 24.91
C ALA A 113 12.40 21.90 26.37
N ALA A 114 12.17 20.63 26.71
CA ALA A 114 12.48 20.09 28.04
C ALA A 114 14.00 20.08 28.34
N THR A 115 14.84 20.19 27.31
CA THR A 115 16.31 20.29 27.42
C THR A 115 16.84 21.69 27.12
N GLY A 116 15.96 22.70 27.01
CA GLY A 116 16.33 24.09 26.69
C GLY A 116 16.76 24.31 25.23
N GLN A 117 16.51 23.35 24.35
CA GLN A 117 16.82 23.46 22.92
C GLN A 117 15.61 23.97 22.14
N GLU A 118 15.81 25.04 21.37
CA GLU A 118 14.78 25.56 20.47
C GLU A 118 14.92 24.95 19.07
N VAL A 119 13.78 24.54 18.49
CA VAL A 119 13.71 24.03 17.12
C VAL A 119 12.88 24.99 16.28
N LYS A 120 13.44 25.45 15.17
CA LYS A 120 12.71 26.26 14.19
C LYS A 120 11.82 25.37 13.32
N PRO A 121 10.61 25.84 12.94
CA PRO A 121 9.77 25.11 12.01
C PRO A 121 10.53 24.88 10.69
N PRO A 122 10.53 23.65 10.15
CA PRO A 122 11.11 23.41 8.83
C PRO A 122 10.33 24.19 7.77
N LYS A 123 11.04 24.83 6.85
CA LYS A 123 10.41 25.43 5.66
C LYS A 123 9.80 24.33 4.80
N VAL A 124 8.57 24.53 4.34
CA VAL A 124 7.88 23.68 3.36
C VAL A 124 7.81 24.43 2.04
N ASP A 125 8.40 23.87 0.98
CA ASP A 125 8.35 24.44 -0.37
C ASP A 125 7.07 24.03 -1.10
N TYR A 126 6.60 22.80 -0.88
CA TYR A 126 5.35 22.30 -1.46
C TYR A 126 4.51 21.50 -0.47
N THR A 127 3.20 21.71 -0.52
CA THR A 127 2.20 20.89 0.18
C THR A 127 1.48 20.02 -0.84
N ILE A 128 1.43 18.71 -0.59
CA ILE A 128 0.72 17.73 -1.40
C ILE A 128 -0.62 17.45 -0.75
N LEU A 129 -1.69 17.74 -1.48
CA LEU A 129 -3.06 17.38 -1.11
C LEU A 129 -3.54 16.23 -1.99
N GLY A 130 -4.20 15.25 -1.39
CA GLY A 130 -4.85 14.17 -2.11
C GLY A 130 -6.35 14.12 -1.82
N SER A 131 -7.14 13.81 -2.84
CA SER A 131 -8.56 13.50 -2.70
C SER A 131 -8.84 12.14 -3.35
N ILE A 132 -9.37 11.18 -2.59
CA ILE A 132 -9.82 9.89 -3.12
C ILE A 132 -11.16 10.13 -3.82
N THR A 133 -11.18 10.03 -5.14
CA THR A 133 -12.34 10.32 -6.00
C THR A 133 -13.10 9.08 -6.40
N ALA A 134 -12.44 7.91 -6.43
CA ALA A 134 -13.08 6.62 -6.64
C ALA A 134 -12.52 5.58 -5.66
N LEU A 135 -13.41 4.80 -5.04
CA LEU A 135 -13.07 3.66 -4.21
C LEU A 135 -14.14 2.59 -4.42
N GLU A 136 -13.83 1.62 -5.26
CA GLU A 136 -14.74 0.54 -5.62
C GLU A 136 -14.12 -0.80 -5.21
N LEU A 137 -14.93 -1.67 -4.62
CA LEU A 137 -14.56 -3.03 -4.35
C LEU A 137 -15.74 -3.95 -4.69
N GLU A 138 -15.51 -4.87 -5.61
CA GLU A 138 -16.50 -5.82 -6.09
C GLU A 138 -15.97 -7.24 -5.95
N ARG A 139 -16.82 -8.15 -5.51
CA ARG A 139 -16.46 -9.56 -5.35
C ARG A 139 -16.93 -10.34 -6.57
N SER A 140 -16.01 -10.76 -7.44
CA SER A 140 -16.37 -11.66 -8.53
C SER A 140 -16.63 -13.07 -7.97
N GLY A 141 -17.75 -13.68 -8.36
CA GLY A 141 -18.10 -15.05 -7.97
C GLY A 141 -19.02 -15.21 -6.76
N GLY A 142 -19.91 -14.26 -6.49
CA GLY A 142 -21.06 -14.47 -5.60
C GLY A 142 -22.22 -15.12 -6.36
N ALA A 143 -22.77 -16.23 -5.85
CA ALA A 143 -23.98 -16.84 -6.38
C ALA A 143 -25.16 -15.86 -6.27
N LEU A 144 -25.43 -15.15 -7.36
CA LEU A 144 -26.65 -14.36 -7.50
C LEU A 144 -27.82 -15.33 -7.71
N GLY A 145 -28.44 -15.73 -6.62
CA GLY A 145 -29.74 -16.40 -6.62
C GLY A 145 -29.69 -17.92 -6.45
N GLY A 146 -30.05 -18.39 -5.25
CA GLY A 146 -30.94 -19.55 -5.04
C GLY A 146 -30.71 -20.88 -5.77
N GLY A 147 -29.48 -21.23 -6.17
CA GLY A 147 -29.22 -22.48 -6.89
C GLY A 147 -27.92 -23.16 -6.45
N LEU A 148 -28.04 -24.39 -5.95
CA LEU A 148 -26.92 -25.29 -5.73
C LEU A 148 -26.33 -25.71 -7.09
N ILE A 149 -25.29 -25.03 -7.57
CA ILE A 149 -24.45 -25.57 -8.63
C ILE A 149 -23.22 -26.22 -7.96
N PRO A 150 -23.16 -27.55 -7.84
CA PRO A 150 -22.00 -28.24 -7.30
C PRO A 150 -20.93 -28.30 -8.41
N ILE A 151 -20.05 -27.32 -8.46
CA ILE A 151 -18.91 -27.37 -9.38
C ILE A 151 -17.82 -28.25 -8.75
N LEU A 152 -17.93 -29.55 -9.00
CA LEU A 152 -16.85 -30.51 -8.79
C LEU A 152 -15.70 -30.17 -9.75
N GLY A 153 -14.61 -29.60 -9.24
CA GLY A 153 -13.31 -29.58 -9.95
C GLY A 153 -12.80 -28.24 -10.49
N ALA A 154 -13.56 -27.13 -10.41
CA ALA A 154 -13.01 -25.81 -10.71
C ALA A 154 -12.63 -25.10 -9.41
N ILE A 155 -11.35 -24.70 -9.27
CA ILE A 155 -10.93 -23.72 -8.29
C ILE A 155 -11.67 -22.43 -8.63
N ASN A 156 -12.86 -22.23 -8.06
CA ASN A 156 -13.58 -20.97 -8.08
C ASN A 156 -12.78 -19.98 -7.24
N VAL A 157 -11.71 -19.43 -7.83
CA VAL A 157 -10.92 -18.36 -7.26
C VAL A 157 -11.84 -17.15 -7.25
N LYS A 158 -12.53 -16.92 -6.12
CA LYS A 158 -13.22 -15.66 -5.86
C LYS A 158 -12.16 -14.56 -5.97
N LYS A 159 -12.28 -13.69 -6.98
CA LYS A 159 -11.35 -12.57 -7.16
C LYS A 159 -12.06 -11.28 -6.80
N ASP A 160 -11.51 -10.52 -5.87
CA ASP A 160 -12.00 -9.18 -5.62
C ASP A 160 -11.41 -8.24 -6.66
N ILE A 161 -12.27 -7.44 -7.29
CA ILE A 161 -11.89 -6.39 -8.22
C ILE A 161 -11.94 -5.08 -7.45
N ALA A 162 -10.81 -4.40 -7.36
CA ALA A 162 -10.68 -3.11 -6.70
C ALA A 162 -10.40 -2.01 -7.74
N LYS A 163 -10.98 -0.83 -7.56
CA LYS A 163 -10.59 0.39 -8.27
C LYS A 163 -10.35 1.52 -7.27
N LEU A 164 -9.30 2.29 -7.52
CA LEU A 164 -8.93 3.44 -6.73
C LEU A 164 -8.58 4.59 -7.66
N GLY A 165 -9.25 5.73 -7.46
CA GLY A 165 -8.98 7.00 -8.15
C GLY A 165 -8.60 8.07 -7.13
N VAL A 166 -7.55 8.83 -7.43
CA VAL A 166 -7.01 9.87 -6.56
C VAL A 166 -6.62 11.10 -7.37
N ASP A 167 -7.11 12.26 -6.96
CA ASP A 167 -6.65 13.56 -7.45
C ASP A 167 -5.59 14.12 -6.52
N VAL A 168 -4.44 14.50 -7.08
CA VAL A 168 -3.32 15.10 -6.33
C VAL A 168 -3.11 16.54 -6.77
N ASN A 169 -3.08 17.44 -5.80
CA ASN A 169 -2.76 18.85 -6.00
C ASN A 169 -1.48 19.19 -5.25
N VAL A 170 -0.52 19.78 -5.96
CA VAL A 170 0.72 20.30 -5.37
C VAL A 170 0.61 21.80 -5.27
N MET A 171 0.74 22.35 -4.07
CA MET A 171 0.55 23.76 -3.79
C MET A 171 1.77 24.38 -3.15
N LYS A 172 2.02 25.65 -3.45
CA LYS A 172 2.99 26.48 -2.73
C LYS A 172 2.32 27.07 -1.50
N PRO A 173 2.74 26.76 -0.27
CA PRO A 173 2.05 27.22 0.93
C PRO A 173 2.12 28.75 1.12
N GLU A 174 3.15 29.41 0.56
CA GLU A 174 3.35 30.86 0.68
C GLU A 174 2.43 31.70 -0.22
N THR A 175 2.09 31.18 -1.42
CA THR A 175 1.22 31.88 -2.38
C THR A 175 -0.17 31.27 -2.51
N LEU A 176 -0.39 30.07 -1.97
CA LEU A 176 -1.59 29.24 -2.19
C LEU A 176 -1.84 28.87 -3.65
N GLU A 177 -0.85 29.04 -4.53
CA GLU A 177 -0.94 28.67 -5.93
C GLU A 177 -0.76 27.16 -6.12
N VAL A 178 -1.59 26.58 -6.97
CA VAL A 178 -1.43 25.19 -7.43
C VAL A 178 -0.30 25.14 -8.45
N ALA A 179 0.82 24.50 -8.09
CA ALA A 179 1.94 24.27 -9.00
C ALA A 179 1.55 23.30 -10.12
N PHE A 180 0.83 22.22 -9.78
CA PHE A 180 0.14 21.36 -10.73
C PHE A 180 -0.90 20.49 -10.03
N SER A 181 -1.81 19.93 -10.85
CA SER A 181 -2.82 18.97 -10.44
C SER A 181 -2.83 17.78 -11.41
N GLN A 182 -3.00 16.57 -10.89
CA GLN A 182 -3.08 15.36 -11.71
C GLN A 182 -3.91 14.28 -11.03
N SER A 183 -4.72 13.58 -11.83
CA SER A 183 -5.49 12.40 -11.41
C SER A 183 -4.71 11.11 -11.69
N PHE A 184 -4.86 10.15 -10.78
CA PHE A 184 -4.24 8.84 -10.84
C PHE A 184 -5.29 7.77 -10.57
N ASP A 185 -5.34 6.77 -11.44
CA ASP A 185 -6.30 5.68 -11.33
C ASP A 185 -5.60 4.33 -11.43
N ALA A 186 -6.02 3.39 -10.60
CA ALA A 186 -5.62 2.00 -10.69
C ALA A 186 -6.84 1.08 -10.55
N SER A 187 -6.77 -0.06 -11.23
CA SER A 187 -7.76 -1.13 -11.13
C SER A 187 -7.01 -2.45 -11.00
N SER A 188 -7.41 -3.33 -10.11
CA SER A 188 -6.75 -4.64 -9.92
C SER A 188 -6.82 -5.54 -11.16
N GLU A 189 -7.65 -5.21 -12.16
CA GLU A 189 -7.68 -5.87 -13.47
C GLU A 189 -6.55 -5.42 -14.39
N LYS A 190 -6.14 -4.14 -14.29
CA LYS A 190 -5.13 -3.50 -15.15
C LYS A 190 -3.78 -3.37 -14.47
N SER A 191 -3.78 -3.26 -13.14
CA SER A 191 -2.60 -3.27 -12.28
C SER A 191 -1.99 -4.66 -12.40
N SER A 192 -1.11 -4.82 -13.38
CA SER A 192 -0.42 -6.08 -13.58
C SER A 192 0.23 -6.50 -12.26
N TRP A 193 0.13 -7.78 -11.93
CA TRP A 193 1.08 -8.42 -11.02
C TRP A 193 2.56 -8.18 -11.45
N GLY A 194 2.87 -7.46 -12.53
CA GLY A 194 4.23 -7.14 -12.97
C GLY A 194 5.01 -6.17 -12.09
N LEU A 195 4.38 -5.16 -11.46
CA LEU A 195 5.10 -4.21 -10.59
C LEU A 195 5.50 -4.84 -9.24
N PHE A 196 4.77 -5.88 -8.79
CA PHE A 196 4.90 -6.45 -7.44
C PHE A 196 4.87 -8.00 -7.36
N GLY A 197 4.79 -8.72 -8.47
CA GLY A 197 4.48 -10.15 -8.51
C GLY A 197 5.33 -11.02 -9.44
N ALA A 198 6.12 -10.47 -10.37
CA ALA A 198 6.92 -11.31 -11.28
C ALA A 198 8.38 -10.87 -11.55
N GLY A 199 8.80 -9.65 -11.20
CA GLY A 199 10.10 -9.12 -11.66
C GLY A 199 11.09 -8.67 -10.58
N TRP A 200 10.65 -8.45 -9.35
CA TRP A 200 11.47 -7.88 -8.29
C TRP A 200 11.50 -8.81 -7.07
N GLY A 201 12.39 -9.81 -7.12
CA GLY A 201 12.71 -10.67 -5.98
C GLY A 201 11.60 -11.63 -5.55
N GLY A 202 11.37 -12.69 -6.32
CA GLY A 202 10.69 -13.90 -5.86
C GLY A 202 9.17 -13.79 -5.70
N SER A 203 8.48 -14.72 -6.37
CA SER A 203 7.08 -15.07 -6.15
C SER A 203 6.69 -15.04 -4.67
N GLY A 204 5.85 -14.08 -4.26
CA GLY A 204 5.16 -14.11 -2.96
C GLY A 204 5.43 -12.97 -1.96
N ALA A 205 6.34 -12.03 -2.24
CA ALA A 205 6.69 -10.98 -1.26
C ALA A 205 5.61 -9.90 -1.01
N ALA A 206 4.41 -9.98 -1.60
CA ALA A 206 3.36 -8.95 -1.54
C ALA A 206 2.50 -8.92 -0.26
N GLY A 207 2.80 -9.76 0.74
CA GLY A 207 2.02 -9.86 1.98
C GLY A 207 2.68 -9.15 3.17
N GLY A 208 1.99 -8.19 3.79
CA GLY A 208 2.16 -7.88 5.22
C GLY A 208 2.50 -6.43 5.62
N GLY A 209 3.47 -5.78 4.98
CA GLY A 209 4.06 -4.53 5.55
C GLY A 209 3.42 -3.20 5.12
N TRP A 210 2.69 -3.18 4.01
CA TRP A 210 2.08 -1.99 3.40
C TRP A 210 0.59 -2.29 3.16
N SER A 211 -0.13 -2.63 4.21
CA SER A 211 -1.55 -2.93 4.15
C SER A 211 -2.35 -1.75 4.69
N VAL A 212 -3.36 -1.31 3.96
CA VAL A 212 -4.29 -0.24 4.37
C VAL A 212 -5.72 -0.78 4.54
N SER A 213 -5.91 -2.07 4.25
CA SER A 213 -7.19 -2.74 4.27
C SER A 213 -7.04 -4.24 4.53
N LYS A 214 -8.13 -4.93 4.86
CA LYS A 214 -8.15 -6.39 4.97
C LYS A 214 -8.23 -7.10 3.60
N ASN A 215 -8.04 -6.38 2.49
CA ASN A 215 -8.22 -6.88 1.13
C ASN A 215 -6.97 -6.68 0.26
N LEU A 216 -6.46 -7.77 -0.32
CA LEU A 216 -5.26 -7.74 -1.14
C LEU A 216 -5.43 -6.92 -2.43
N SER A 217 -6.56 -7.02 -3.12
CA SER A 217 -6.82 -6.26 -4.35
C SER A 217 -6.83 -4.77 -4.09
N LEU A 218 -7.45 -4.35 -2.98
CA LEU A 218 -7.46 -2.95 -2.56
C LEU A 218 -6.06 -2.45 -2.16
N ASP A 219 -5.30 -3.26 -1.41
CA ASP A 219 -3.92 -2.93 -1.06
C ASP A 219 -3.00 -2.83 -2.30
N MET A 220 -3.24 -3.66 -3.33
CA MET A 220 -2.49 -3.62 -4.58
C MET A 220 -2.74 -2.32 -5.36
N VAL A 221 -4.00 -1.93 -5.55
CA VAL A 221 -4.32 -0.67 -6.26
C VAL A 221 -3.85 0.55 -5.48
N ALA A 222 -3.93 0.53 -4.15
CA ALA A 222 -3.39 1.59 -3.29
C ALA A 222 -1.88 1.78 -3.49
N ARG A 223 -1.12 0.69 -3.51
CA ARG A 223 0.33 0.73 -3.75
C ARG A 223 0.67 1.22 -5.16
N ASP A 224 -0.08 0.79 -6.16
CA ASP A 224 0.11 1.21 -7.55
C ASP A 224 -0.09 2.73 -7.72
N VAL A 225 -1.24 3.24 -7.26
CA VAL A 225 -1.53 4.69 -7.27
C VAL A 225 -0.44 5.48 -6.54
N VAL A 226 -0.04 5.04 -5.34
CA VAL A 226 1.02 5.71 -4.56
C VAL A 226 2.35 5.78 -5.31
N VAL A 227 2.77 4.69 -5.95
CA VAL A 227 4.02 4.67 -6.72
C VAL A 227 3.93 5.59 -7.93
N GLN A 228 2.80 5.56 -8.66
CA GLN A 228 2.57 6.46 -9.79
C GLN A 228 2.62 7.92 -9.37
N ILE A 229 1.99 8.28 -8.25
CA ILE A 229 2.05 9.63 -7.68
C ILE A 229 3.50 9.99 -7.34
N ALA A 230 4.21 9.16 -6.56
CA ALA A 230 5.57 9.46 -6.11
C ALA A 230 6.54 9.67 -7.28
N ASN A 231 6.42 8.85 -8.33
CA ASN A 231 7.22 8.99 -9.55
C ASN A 231 6.85 10.25 -10.33
N SER A 232 5.56 10.52 -10.55
CA SER A 232 5.10 11.73 -11.25
C SER A 232 5.55 13.00 -10.53
N LEU A 233 5.45 13.03 -9.19
CA LEU A 233 5.93 14.17 -8.39
C LEU A 233 7.43 14.40 -8.59
N ALA A 234 8.24 13.35 -8.54
CA ALA A 234 9.68 13.45 -8.77
C ALA A 234 10.02 13.89 -10.20
N GLU A 235 9.35 13.33 -11.21
CA GLU A 235 9.56 13.67 -12.62
C GLU A 235 9.16 15.11 -12.94
N LYS A 236 8.09 15.63 -12.34
CA LYS A 236 7.62 17.00 -12.59
C LYS A 236 8.39 18.06 -11.81
N LEU A 237 8.76 17.77 -10.57
CA LEU A 237 9.39 18.77 -9.70
C LEU A 237 10.92 18.76 -9.82
N VAL A 238 11.54 17.61 -10.04
CA VAL A 238 13.01 17.47 -9.98
C VAL A 238 13.59 16.56 -11.09
N PRO A 239 13.19 16.74 -12.37
CA PRO A 239 13.60 15.85 -13.45
C PRO A 239 15.13 15.71 -13.56
N ASP A 240 15.86 16.81 -13.39
CA ASP A 240 17.31 16.89 -13.58
C ASP A 240 18.13 16.19 -12.46
N LYS A 241 17.46 15.76 -11.39
CA LYS A 241 18.12 15.05 -10.27
C LYS A 241 17.89 13.55 -10.29
N ILE A 242 17.06 13.04 -11.19
CA ILE A 242 16.75 11.61 -11.28
C ILE A 242 17.96 10.87 -11.87
N VAL A 243 18.56 9.99 -11.06
CA VAL A 243 19.72 9.16 -11.44
C VAL A 243 19.33 7.71 -11.74
N GLN A 244 18.19 7.26 -11.25
CA GLN A 244 17.69 5.91 -11.48
C GLN A 244 16.19 5.93 -11.68
N ARG A 245 15.71 5.19 -12.67
CA ARG A 245 14.28 4.93 -12.88
C ARG A 245 13.99 3.45 -12.62
N PRO A 246 12.81 3.10 -12.06
CA PRO A 246 12.42 1.72 -11.93
C PRO A 246 12.32 1.08 -13.32
N ALA A 247 12.75 -0.18 -13.44
CA ALA A 247 12.66 -0.89 -14.71
C ALA A 247 11.17 -1.03 -15.12
N PRO A 248 10.84 -0.87 -16.42
CA PRO A 248 9.48 -1.09 -16.86
C PRO A 248 9.07 -2.54 -16.58
N PRO A 249 7.79 -2.80 -16.25
CA PRO A 249 7.31 -4.16 -16.08
C PRO A 249 7.53 -4.92 -17.39
N LYS A 250 8.24 -6.05 -17.33
CA LYS A 250 8.38 -6.95 -18.49
C LYS A 250 6.98 -7.45 -18.84
N LYS A 251 6.54 -7.20 -20.08
CA LYS A 251 5.31 -7.79 -20.61
C LYS A 251 5.52 -9.30 -20.65
N GLU A 252 4.70 -10.06 -19.94
CA GLU A 252 4.64 -11.51 -20.13
C GLU A 252 4.16 -11.76 -21.56
N GLU A 253 5.06 -12.27 -22.39
CA GLU A 253 4.74 -12.81 -23.69
C GLU A 253 3.83 -14.02 -23.43
N LYS A 254 2.54 -13.89 -23.76
CA LYS A 254 1.60 -15.02 -23.72
C LYS A 254 2.21 -16.11 -24.60
N GLN A 255 2.70 -17.19 -24.00
CA GLN A 255 2.91 -18.43 -24.73
C GLN A 255 1.54 -18.89 -25.22
N GLU A 256 1.28 -18.61 -26.49
CA GLU A 256 0.23 -19.19 -27.27
C GLU A 256 0.44 -20.72 -27.24
N VAL A 257 -0.32 -21.40 -26.39
CA VAL A 257 -0.40 -22.86 -26.41
C VAL A 257 -1.02 -23.23 -27.75
N GLN A 258 -0.17 -23.61 -28.70
CA GLN A 258 -0.61 -24.25 -29.93
C GLN A 258 -1.43 -25.50 -29.56
N PRO A 259 -2.66 -25.64 -30.05
CA PRO A 259 -3.41 -26.89 -29.88
C PRO A 259 -2.71 -27.97 -30.71
N GLY A 260 -2.13 -28.94 -30.00
CA GLY A 260 -1.51 -30.12 -30.62
C GLY A 260 -2.56 -30.92 -31.41
N SER A 261 -2.18 -31.17 -32.66
CA SER A 261 -2.75 -32.14 -33.62
C SER A 261 -2.74 -33.57 -33.11
#